data_AF-A0A2N3F1S9-F1
#
_entry.id   AF-A0A2N3F1S9-F1
#
_cell.length_a   1.000
_cell.length_b   1.000
_cell.length_c   1.000
_cell.angle_alpha   90.00
_cell.angle_beta   90.00
_cell.angle_gamma   90.00
#
_symmetry.space_group_name_H-M   'P 1'
#
loop_
_entity.id
_entity.type
_entity.pdbx_description
1 polymer ?
#
loop_
_entity_poly.entity_id
_entity_poly.type
_entity_poly.pdbx_seq_one_letter_code
_entity_poly.pdbx_strand_id
1 'polypeptide(L)'
;MAAQTTEQRLTKERANTGRPRSRRPRTDRLTTVWMLLALAAAATAIATRDALPQTWWTTIHLVTLGVLTNAILQWTWYFARGLLRLPPNDRRAGRDALIRSLAFNASLVALIVSMWIGTPALVIAFAAALGTVVAWHGLAILLAAKHALGGRHAPLLRFYVAASAMFVIGCTIAGFLTVALLDPNAPAWLLDARDGLTLAHSITMVGGWLGLTIAGTLVTLGPTVLRTRMEADASATAVRGLPWLAAAVTGAGTTAALGWMPATGALLAAYALGLGVWIGLPLARVMIAKGPREHAA
;
A
#
# COMPACT_ATOMS: atom_id res chain seq x y z
N MET A 1 -10.83 -40.04 48.06
CA MET A 1 -9.92 -39.77 46.93
C MET A 1 -10.58 -39.86 45.54
N ALA A 2 -11.61 -40.69 45.31
CA ALA A 2 -12.20 -40.86 43.96
C ALA A 2 -13.11 -39.70 43.47
N ALA A 3 -13.66 -38.88 44.36
CA ALA A 3 -14.58 -37.80 43.98
C ALA A 3 -13.85 -36.53 43.45
N GLN A 4 -12.65 -36.22 43.96
CA GLN A 4 -11.85 -35.08 43.52
C GLN A 4 -11.36 -35.21 42.07
N THR A 5 -11.14 -36.45 41.61
CA THR A 5 -10.66 -36.75 40.26
C THR A 5 -11.73 -36.51 39.19
N THR A 6 -13.02 -36.67 39.55
CA THR A 6 -14.15 -36.47 38.64
C THR A 6 -14.46 -34.98 38.45
N GLU A 7 -14.44 -34.18 39.51
CA GLU A 7 -14.58 -32.73 39.41
C GLU A 7 -13.43 -32.08 38.64
N GLN A 8 -12.19 -32.55 38.84
CA GLN A 8 -11.04 -32.07 38.07
C GLN A 8 -11.13 -32.43 36.57
N ARG A 9 -11.73 -33.58 36.23
CA ARG A 9 -12.02 -33.93 34.83
C ARG A 9 -13.07 -33.00 34.23
N LEU A 10 -14.19 -32.78 34.92
CA LEU A 10 -15.29 -31.93 34.43
C LEU A 10 -14.89 -30.46 34.28
N THR A 11 -14.03 -29.94 35.16
CA THR A 11 -13.48 -28.58 35.03
C THR A 11 -12.48 -28.46 33.88
N LYS A 12 -11.65 -29.49 33.65
CA LYS A 12 -10.72 -29.55 32.51
C LYS A 12 -11.45 -29.72 31.17
N GLU A 13 -12.58 -30.42 31.17
CA GLU A 13 -13.44 -30.63 29.99
C GLU A 13 -14.28 -29.38 29.68
N ARG A 14 -14.79 -28.68 30.69
CA ARG A 14 -15.41 -27.34 30.54
C ARG A 14 -14.43 -26.26 30.13
N ALA A 15 -13.15 -26.35 30.52
CA ALA A 15 -12.10 -25.47 30.04
C ALA A 15 -11.68 -25.78 28.58
N ASN A 16 -12.03 -26.96 28.06
CA ASN A 16 -11.73 -27.42 26.71
C ASN A 16 -12.91 -27.24 25.72
N THR A 17 -13.98 -26.51 26.10
CA THR A 17 -14.95 -26.01 25.13
C THR A 17 -14.22 -24.97 24.27
N GLY A 18 -13.72 -25.45 23.12
CA GLY A 18 -12.76 -24.76 22.27
C GLY A 18 -13.08 -23.29 22.11
N ARG A 19 -12.17 -22.44 22.60
CA ARG A 19 -12.15 -21.01 22.27
C ARG A 19 -12.37 -20.92 20.76
N PRO A 20 -13.47 -20.34 20.25
CA PRO A 20 -13.76 -20.37 18.83
C PRO A 20 -12.54 -19.80 18.12
N ARG A 21 -11.88 -20.62 17.28
CA ARG A 21 -10.70 -20.19 16.53
C ARG A 21 -11.18 -18.99 15.73
N SER A 22 -10.76 -17.78 16.12
CA SER A 22 -11.17 -16.57 15.44
C SER A 22 -10.78 -16.73 13.98
N ARG A 23 -11.77 -16.96 13.11
CA ARG A 23 -11.54 -17.20 11.69
C ARG A 23 -11.01 -15.88 11.14
N ARG A 24 -9.69 -15.77 10.98
CA ARG A 24 -9.10 -14.57 10.39
C ARG A 24 -9.67 -14.44 8.97
N PRO A 25 -10.25 -13.28 8.61
CA PRO A 25 -10.70 -13.05 7.25
C PRO A 25 -9.54 -13.32 6.29
N ARG A 26 -9.78 -14.15 5.27
CA ARG A 26 -8.79 -14.50 4.24
C ARG A 26 -8.78 -13.44 3.14
N THR A 27 -8.40 -12.23 3.51
CA THR A 27 -8.27 -11.07 2.61
C THR A 27 -7.16 -11.28 1.57
N ASP A 28 -6.22 -12.20 1.81
CA ASP A 28 -5.23 -12.68 0.83
C ASP A 28 -5.88 -13.18 -0.46
N ARG A 29 -7.07 -13.77 -0.39
CA ARG A 29 -7.82 -14.23 -1.56
C ARG A 29 -8.21 -13.09 -2.49
N LEU A 30 -8.40 -11.87 -1.98
CA LEU A 30 -8.75 -10.72 -2.81
C LEU A 30 -7.61 -10.38 -3.76
N THR A 31 -6.37 -10.34 -3.27
CA THR A 31 -5.18 -10.15 -4.10
C THR A 31 -5.09 -11.24 -5.17
N THR A 32 -5.31 -12.52 -4.81
CA THR A 32 -5.31 -13.62 -5.80
C THR A 32 -6.40 -13.47 -6.85
N VAL A 33 -7.62 -13.10 -6.46
CA VAL A 33 -8.72 -12.86 -7.40
C VAL A 33 -8.34 -11.75 -8.38
N TRP A 34 -7.79 -10.63 -7.89
CA TRP A 34 -7.32 -9.55 -8.77
C TRP A 34 -6.16 -9.96 -9.66
N MET A 35 -5.25 -10.82 -9.20
CA MET A 35 -4.17 -11.35 -10.04
C MET A 35 -4.75 -12.14 -11.21
N LEU A 36 -5.74 -12.99 -10.96
CA LEU A 36 -6.42 -13.75 -12.01
C LEU A 36 -7.19 -12.82 -12.97
N LEU A 37 -7.89 -11.81 -12.45
CA LEU A 37 -8.60 -10.82 -13.27
C LEU A 37 -7.64 -9.97 -14.11
N ALA A 38 -6.51 -9.55 -13.55
CA ALA A 38 -5.49 -8.81 -14.29
C ALA A 38 -4.87 -9.67 -15.40
N LEU A 39 -4.59 -10.95 -15.12
CA LEU A 39 -4.10 -11.90 -16.11
C LEU A 39 -5.13 -12.13 -17.22
N ALA A 40 -6.40 -12.31 -16.87
CA ALA A 40 -7.49 -12.47 -17.83
C ALA A 40 -7.64 -11.22 -18.70
N ALA A 41 -7.65 -10.01 -18.11
CA ALA A 41 -7.73 -8.76 -18.84
C ALA A 41 -6.55 -8.57 -19.80
N ALA A 42 -5.32 -8.88 -19.36
CA ALA A 42 -4.14 -8.83 -20.22
C ALA A 42 -4.22 -9.85 -21.38
N ALA A 43 -4.67 -11.08 -21.11
CA ALA A 43 -4.87 -12.10 -22.14
C ALA A 43 -5.92 -11.66 -23.16
N THR A 44 -7.05 -11.12 -22.70
CA THR A 44 -8.11 -10.57 -23.57
C THR A 44 -7.58 -9.39 -24.38
N ALA A 45 -6.83 -8.47 -23.79
CA ALA A 45 -6.21 -7.34 -24.49
C ALA A 45 -5.28 -7.78 -25.65
N ILE A 46 -4.53 -8.86 -25.44
CA ILE A 46 -3.62 -9.41 -26.45
C ILE A 46 -4.41 -10.17 -27.53
N ALA A 47 -5.41 -10.97 -27.13
CA ALA A 47 -6.18 -11.82 -28.03
C ALA A 47 -7.21 -11.03 -28.87
N THR A 48 -7.72 -9.93 -28.34
CA THR A 48 -8.77 -9.12 -28.95
C THR A 48 -8.41 -7.64 -28.80
N ARG A 49 -8.03 -6.98 -29.91
CA ARG A 49 -7.53 -5.60 -29.87
C ARG A 49 -8.55 -4.60 -29.29
N ASP A 50 -9.86 -4.86 -29.44
CA ASP A 50 -10.92 -3.89 -29.12
C ASP A 50 -11.99 -4.38 -28.14
N ALA A 51 -11.84 -5.55 -27.52
CA ALA A 51 -12.91 -6.10 -26.67
C ALA A 51 -13.02 -5.43 -25.29
N LEU A 52 -11.97 -4.75 -24.82
CA LEU A 52 -11.96 -4.08 -23.52
C LEU A 52 -11.99 -2.56 -23.70
N PRO A 53 -13.00 -1.86 -23.14
CA PRO A 53 -12.99 -0.42 -23.09
C PRO A 53 -11.75 0.08 -22.34
N GLN A 54 -11.03 1.05 -22.93
CA GLN A 54 -9.87 1.68 -22.32
C GLN A 54 -8.82 0.66 -21.82
N THR A 55 -8.50 -0.33 -22.65
CA THR A 55 -7.66 -1.51 -22.34
C THR A 55 -6.43 -1.21 -21.47
N TRP A 56 -5.66 -0.18 -21.83
CA TRP A 56 -4.47 0.23 -21.10
C TRP A 56 -4.80 0.66 -19.66
N TRP A 57 -5.76 1.57 -19.51
CA TRP A 57 -6.18 2.10 -18.22
C TRP A 57 -6.83 1.04 -17.35
N THR A 58 -7.67 0.18 -17.93
CA THR A 58 -8.27 -0.94 -17.20
C THR A 58 -7.19 -1.85 -16.65
N THR A 59 -6.26 -2.32 -17.48
CA THR A 59 -5.23 -3.29 -17.09
C THR A 59 -4.29 -2.73 -16.03
N ILE A 60 -3.80 -1.49 -16.18
CA ILE A 60 -2.89 -0.90 -15.21
C ILE A 60 -3.55 -0.71 -13.83
N HIS A 61 -4.84 -0.36 -13.78
CA HIS A 61 -5.57 -0.21 -12.52
C HIS A 61 -5.90 -1.57 -11.87
N LEU A 62 -6.19 -2.61 -12.65
CA LEU A 62 -6.34 -3.97 -12.11
C LEU A 62 -5.06 -4.45 -11.42
N VAL A 63 -3.90 -4.19 -12.01
CA VAL A 63 -2.61 -4.54 -11.39
C VAL A 63 -2.32 -3.63 -10.18
N THR A 64 -2.35 -2.32 -10.35
CA THR A 64 -1.89 -1.37 -9.33
C THR A 64 -2.88 -1.22 -8.16
N LEU A 65 -4.18 -1.13 -8.43
CA LEU A 65 -5.22 -1.03 -7.39
C LEU A 65 -5.73 -2.40 -6.97
N GLY A 66 -6.00 -3.29 -7.92
CA GLY A 66 -6.50 -4.64 -7.62
C GLY A 66 -5.46 -5.49 -6.91
N VAL A 67 -4.29 -5.70 -7.51
CA VAL A 67 -3.26 -6.58 -6.94
C VAL A 67 -2.44 -5.87 -5.88
N LEU A 68 -1.70 -4.83 -6.27
CA LEU A 68 -0.68 -4.21 -5.41
C LEU A 68 -1.31 -3.50 -4.22
N THR A 69 -2.36 -2.71 -4.42
CA THR A 69 -2.98 -1.97 -3.31
C THR A 69 -3.69 -2.89 -2.33
N ASN A 70 -4.33 -3.99 -2.76
CA ASN A 70 -4.86 -4.99 -1.82
C ASN A 70 -3.73 -5.65 -1.00
N ALA A 71 -2.61 -5.99 -1.64
CA ALA A 71 -1.45 -6.54 -0.94
C ALA A 71 -0.90 -5.55 0.10
N ILE A 72 -0.80 -4.27 -0.27
CA ILE A 72 -0.34 -3.19 0.62
C ILE A 72 -1.28 -3.06 1.82
N LEU A 73 -2.59 -2.89 1.59
CA LEU A 73 -3.58 -2.73 2.66
C LEU A 73 -3.55 -3.91 3.66
N GLN A 74 -3.26 -5.12 3.16
CA GLN A 74 -3.11 -6.30 3.98
C GLN A 74 -1.81 -6.29 4.80
N TRP A 75 -0.66 -6.09 4.15
CA TRP A 75 0.63 -6.22 4.82
C TRP A 75 0.89 -5.06 5.78
N THR A 76 0.39 -3.84 5.52
CA THR A 76 0.70 -2.67 6.35
C THR A 76 0.06 -2.84 7.72
N TRP A 77 -1.17 -3.37 7.78
CA TRP A 77 -1.82 -3.72 9.04
C TRP A 77 -1.23 -4.96 9.71
N TYR A 78 -0.74 -5.92 8.94
CA TYR A 78 0.01 -7.03 9.49
C TYR A 78 1.26 -6.54 10.24
N PHE A 79 2.05 -5.67 9.62
CA PHE A 79 3.25 -5.11 10.24
C PHE A 79 2.96 -4.13 11.37
N ALA A 80 1.97 -3.24 11.19
CA ALA A 80 1.58 -2.28 12.23
C ALA A 80 1.22 -3.00 13.54
N ARG A 81 0.51 -4.13 13.46
CA ARG A 81 0.17 -4.94 14.63
C ARG A 81 1.40 -5.47 15.36
N GLY A 82 2.39 -5.98 14.63
CA GLY A 82 3.64 -6.49 15.19
C GLY A 82 4.49 -5.38 15.81
N LEU A 83 4.67 -4.28 15.09
CA LEU A 83 5.47 -3.12 15.51
C LEU A 83 4.90 -2.41 16.74
N LEU A 84 3.57 -2.31 16.82
CA LEU A 84 2.85 -1.68 17.93
C LEU A 84 2.47 -2.67 19.05
N ARG A 85 2.82 -3.95 18.91
CA ARG A 85 2.49 -5.02 19.87
C ARG A 85 0.99 -5.07 20.22
N LEU A 86 0.13 -4.84 19.23
CA LEU A 86 -1.32 -4.79 19.43
C LEU A 86 -1.86 -6.19 19.76
N PRO A 87 -2.90 -6.30 20.61
CA PRO A 87 -3.47 -7.57 20.98
C PRO A 87 -4.15 -8.26 19.76
N PRO A 88 -4.27 -9.60 19.75
CA PRO A 88 -4.84 -10.33 18.62
C PRO A 88 -6.27 -9.95 18.25
N ASN A 89 -7.05 -9.44 19.21
CA ASN A 89 -8.44 -9.00 19.06
C ASN A 89 -8.60 -7.49 18.82
N ASP A 90 -7.50 -6.78 18.51
CA ASP A 90 -7.58 -5.35 18.21
C ASP A 90 -8.57 -5.08 17.05
N ARG A 91 -9.60 -4.28 17.34
CA ARG A 91 -10.69 -3.98 16.40
C ARG A 91 -10.19 -3.33 15.11
N ARG A 92 -9.15 -2.49 15.20
CA ARG A 92 -8.59 -1.71 14.08
C ARG A 92 -7.85 -2.63 13.10
N ALA A 93 -7.11 -3.60 13.64
CA ALA A 93 -6.34 -4.59 12.89
C ALA A 93 -7.17 -5.82 12.44
N GLY A 94 -8.39 -5.97 12.96
CA GLY A 94 -9.33 -7.04 12.60
C GLY A 94 -10.50 -6.51 11.76
N ARG A 95 -11.63 -6.25 12.43
CA ARG A 95 -12.90 -5.87 11.78
C ARG A 95 -12.78 -4.63 10.91
N ASP A 96 -12.17 -3.56 11.41
CA ASP A 96 -12.12 -2.30 10.65
C ASP A 96 -11.18 -2.43 9.44
N ALA A 97 -10.12 -3.25 9.52
CA ALA A 97 -9.26 -3.55 8.37
C ALA A 97 -10.00 -4.33 7.28
N LEU A 98 -10.85 -5.29 7.68
CA LEU A 98 -11.72 -6.01 6.74
C LEU A 98 -12.72 -5.05 6.07
N ILE A 99 -13.39 -4.19 6.84
CA ILE A 99 -14.35 -3.21 6.29
C ILE A 99 -13.66 -2.29 5.28
N ARG A 100 -12.47 -1.77 5.61
CA ARG A 100 -11.69 -0.96 4.66
C ARG A 100 -11.34 -1.72 3.39
N SER A 101 -10.91 -2.98 3.51
CA SER A 101 -10.61 -3.81 2.34
C SER A 101 -11.86 -4.03 1.46
N LEU A 102 -13.01 -4.34 2.05
CA LEU A 102 -14.26 -4.51 1.29
C LEU A 102 -14.71 -3.20 0.64
N ALA A 103 -14.67 -2.08 1.38
CA ALA A 103 -15.01 -0.77 0.85
C ALA A 103 -14.11 -0.34 -0.31
N PHE A 104 -12.79 -0.60 -0.20
CA PHE A 104 -11.84 -0.34 -1.27
C PHE A 104 -12.18 -1.14 -2.52
N ASN A 105 -12.43 -2.45 -2.39
CA ASN A 105 -12.73 -3.31 -3.53
C ASN A 105 -14.06 -3.00 -4.19
N ALA A 106 -15.10 -2.68 -3.40
CA ALA A 106 -16.37 -2.21 -3.94
C ALA A 106 -16.19 -0.91 -4.75
N SER A 107 -15.42 0.04 -4.20
CA SER A 107 -15.09 1.30 -4.87
C SER A 107 -14.25 1.08 -6.14
N LEU A 108 -13.34 0.11 -6.13
CA LEU A 108 -12.50 -0.23 -7.29
C LEU A 108 -13.33 -0.84 -8.42
N VAL A 109 -14.22 -1.79 -8.11
CA VAL A 109 -15.14 -2.34 -9.11
C VAL A 109 -16.00 -1.23 -9.71
N ALA A 110 -16.56 -0.37 -8.86
CA ALA A 110 -17.36 0.76 -9.32
C ALA A 110 -16.56 1.76 -10.16
N LEU A 111 -15.29 2.01 -9.81
CA LEU A 111 -14.36 2.80 -10.62
C LEU A 111 -14.20 2.18 -12.02
N ILE A 112 -13.84 0.90 -12.13
CA ILE A 112 -13.65 0.24 -13.42
C ILE A 112 -14.92 0.29 -14.27
N VAL A 113 -16.07 0.01 -13.67
CA VAL A 113 -17.37 0.10 -14.35
C VAL A 113 -17.63 1.53 -14.83
N SER A 114 -17.38 2.55 -14.00
CA SER A 114 -17.56 3.95 -14.40
C SER A 114 -16.63 4.39 -15.53
N MET A 115 -15.40 3.87 -15.57
CA MET A 115 -14.46 4.09 -16.66
C MET A 115 -15.02 3.51 -17.96
N TRP A 116 -15.57 2.29 -17.92
CA TRP A 116 -16.14 1.65 -19.11
C TRP A 116 -17.40 2.34 -19.62
N ILE A 117 -18.23 2.86 -18.71
CA ILE A 117 -19.39 3.70 -19.06
C ILE A 117 -18.92 5.06 -19.64
N GLY A 118 -17.74 5.54 -19.26
CA GLY A 118 -17.18 6.80 -19.75
C GLY A 118 -17.80 8.03 -19.08
N THR A 119 -18.21 7.93 -17.81
CA THR A 119 -18.88 9.02 -17.07
C THR A 119 -17.90 9.71 -16.10
N PRO A 120 -17.41 10.92 -16.41
CA PRO A 120 -16.37 11.59 -15.60
C PRO A 120 -16.75 11.73 -14.13
N ALA A 121 -18.00 12.12 -13.85
CA ALA A 121 -18.49 12.32 -12.49
C ALA A 121 -18.44 11.05 -11.63
N LEU A 122 -18.79 9.89 -12.21
CA LEU A 122 -18.72 8.61 -11.50
C LEU A 122 -17.26 8.17 -11.28
N VAL A 123 -16.40 8.34 -12.29
CA VAL A 123 -14.97 8.03 -12.16
C VAL A 123 -14.33 8.86 -11.05
N ILE A 124 -14.60 10.17 -11.01
CA ILE A 124 -14.14 11.08 -9.96
C ILE A 124 -14.69 10.64 -8.59
N ALA A 125 -15.99 10.34 -8.49
CA ALA A 125 -16.61 9.93 -7.23
C ALA A 125 -15.98 8.64 -6.67
N PHE A 126 -15.75 7.62 -7.50
CA PHE A 126 -15.16 6.37 -7.05
C PHE A 126 -13.64 6.47 -6.84
N ALA A 127 -12.93 7.32 -7.58
CA ALA A 127 -11.54 7.68 -7.27
C ALA A 127 -11.42 8.37 -5.91
N ALA A 128 -12.34 9.29 -5.60
CA ALA A 128 -12.41 9.95 -4.29
C ALA A 128 -12.77 8.96 -3.16
N ALA A 129 -13.67 7.99 -3.42
CA ALA A 129 -13.99 6.93 -2.47
C ALA A 129 -12.75 6.06 -2.15
N LEU A 130 -11.98 5.66 -3.16
CA LEU A 130 -10.71 4.94 -2.97
C LEU A 130 -9.73 5.76 -2.14
N GLY A 131 -9.55 7.05 -2.48
CA GLY A 131 -8.72 7.98 -1.71
C GLY A 131 -9.16 8.09 -0.25
N THR A 132 -10.47 8.18 0.00
CA THR A 132 -11.05 8.26 1.36
C THR A 132 -10.79 6.99 2.16
N VAL A 133 -10.93 5.81 1.56
CA VAL A 133 -10.64 4.54 2.24
C VAL A 133 -9.16 4.43 2.60
N VAL A 134 -8.26 4.86 1.72
CA VAL A 134 -6.81 4.86 1.98
C VAL A 134 -6.41 5.95 2.99
N ALA A 135 -7.06 7.10 2.97
CA ALA A 135 -6.90 8.13 4.00
C ALA A 135 -7.32 7.60 5.39
N TRP A 136 -8.47 6.92 5.47
CA TRP A 136 -8.90 6.23 6.67
C TRP A 136 -7.88 5.17 7.10
N HIS A 137 -7.32 4.40 6.18
CA HIS A 137 -6.27 3.43 6.48
C HIS A 137 -5.04 4.08 7.13
N GLY A 138 -4.50 5.14 6.52
CA GLY A 138 -3.34 5.87 7.05
C GLY A 138 -3.62 6.51 8.41
N LEU A 139 -4.79 7.16 8.57
CA LEU A 139 -5.22 7.75 9.83
C LEU A 139 -5.36 6.69 10.93
N ALA A 140 -5.93 5.52 10.62
CA ALA A 140 -6.08 4.45 11.60
C ALA A 140 -4.72 3.90 12.08
N ILE A 141 -3.72 3.83 11.20
CA ILE A 141 -2.33 3.48 11.59
C ILE A 141 -1.72 4.57 12.46
N LEU A 142 -1.87 5.85 12.07
CA LEU A 142 -1.37 6.99 12.84
C LEU A 142 -1.96 7.02 14.25
N LEU A 143 -3.28 6.84 14.37
CA LEU A 143 -3.97 6.80 15.65
C LEU A 143 -3.52 5.58 16.47
N ALA A 144 -3.35 4.40 15.87
CA ALA A 144 -2.83 3.25 16.59
C ALA A 144 -1.42 3.51 17.12
N ALA A 145 -0.55 4.15 16.32
CA ALA A 145 0.82 4.46 16.71
C ALA A 145 0.92 5.49 17.85
N LYS A 146 -0.04 6.43 17.94
CA LYS A 146 -0.09 7.42 19.05
C LYS A 146 -0.47 6.82 20.41
N HIS A 147 -1.25 5.74 20.42
CA HIS A 147 -1.81 5.18 21.66
C HIS A 147 -1.14 3.90 22.15
N ALA A 148 -0.31 3.27 21.33
CA ALA A 148 0.38 2.04 21.70
C ALA A 148 1.76 2.33 22.30
N LEU A 149 2.18 1.50 23.26
CA LEU A 149 3.57 1.38 23.70
C LEU A 149 4.39 0.76 22.55
N GLY A 150 4.62 1.55 21.50
CA GLY A 150 5.26 1.11 20.27
C GLY A 150 6.66 0.58 20.54
N GLY A 151 7.04 -0.50 19.85
CA GLY A 151 8.44 -0.94 19.87
C GLY A 151 9.36 0.11 19.25
N ARG A 152 10.67 -0.02 19.46
CA ARG A 152 11.71 0.89 18.93
C ARG A 152 11.64 1.16 17.40
N HIS A 153 10.91 0.33 16.65
CA HIS A 153 10.73 0.42 15.20
C HIS A 153 9.35 0.97 14.77
N ALA A 154 8.47 1.28 15.72
CA ALA A 154 7.17 1.91 15.45
C ALA A 154 7.25 3.20 14.59
N PRO A 155 8.32 4.02 14.67
CA PRO A 155 8.48 5.17 13.76
C PRO A 155 8.47 4.84 12.26
N LEU A 156 8.75 3.59 11.85
CA LEU A 156 8.67 3.16 10.44
C LEU A 156 7.24 3.24 9.88
N LEU A 157 6.21 3.24 10.72
CA LEU A 157 4.83 3.41 10.28
C LEU A 157 4.57 4.78 9.64
N ARG A 158 5.46 5.77 9.86
CA ARG A 158 5.40 7.06 9.16
C ARG A 158 5.50 6.91 7.64
N PHE A 159 6.19 5.88 7.14
CA PHE A 159 6.22 5.56 5.70
C PHE A 159 4.83 5.20 5.18
N TYR A 160 4.08 4.39 5.92
CA TYR A 160 2.71 4.01 5.51
C TYR A 160 1.76 5.21 5.56
N VAL A 161 1.90 6.09 6.57
CA VAL A 161 1.10 7.32 6.66
C VAL A 161 1.42 8.28 5.51
N ALA A 162 2.71 8.50 5.22
CA ALA A 162 3.13 9.34 4.10
C ALA A 162 2.67 8.78 2.75
N ALA A 163 2.79 7.46 2.56
CA ALA A 163 2.28 6.78 1.37
C ALA A 163 0.77 6.97 1.21
N SER A 164 -0.02 6.81 2.28
CA SER A 164 -1.47 7.05 2.24
C SER A 164 -1.80 8.49 1.82
N ALA A 165 -1.02 9.49 2.26
CA ALA A 165 -1.19 10.87 1.81
C ALA A 165 -0.89 11.00 0.30
N MET A 166 0.18 10.37 -0.19
CA MET A 166 0.50 10.35 -1.62
C MET A 166 -0.61 9.70 -2.45
N PHE A 167 -1.22 8.60 -1.97
CA PHE A 167 -2.36 7.99 -2.66
C PHE A 167 -3.53 8.97 -2.82
N VAL A 168 -3.86 9.75 -1.78
CA VAL A 168 -4.93 10.77 -1.84
C VAL A 168 -4.60 11.86 -2.86
N ILE A 169 -3.34 12.32 -2.88
CA ILE A 169 -2.87 13.28 -3.88
C ILE A 169 -3.00 12.68 -5.28
N GLY A 170 -2.58 11.42 -5.47
CA GLY A 170 -2.72 10.71 -6.74
C GLY A 170 -4.16 10.58 -7.20
N CYS A 171 -5.12 10.30 -6.30
CA CYS A 171 -6.56 10.28 -6.61
C CYS A 171 -7.07 11.67 -7.02
N THR A 172 -6.54 12.73 -6.40
CA THR A 172 -6.89 14.11 -6.76
C THR A 172 -6.42 14.42 -8.18
N ILE A 173 -5.16 14.07 -8.51
CA ILE A 173 -4.61 14.20 -9.87
C ILE A 173 -5.43 13.36 -10.87
N ALA A 174 -5.85 12.14 -10.47
CA ALA A 174 -6.69 11.29 -11.30
C ALA A 174 -8.04 11.95 -11.64
N GLY A 175 -8.61 12.75 -10.74
CA GLY A 175 -9.83 13.49 -10.99
C GLY A 175 -9.67 14.52 -12.11
N PHE A 176 -8.59 15.32 -12.08
CA PHE A 176 -8.26 16.25 -13.16
C PHE A 176 -8.00 15.52 -14.48
N LEU A 177 -7.23 14.43 -14.42
CA LEU A 177 -6.95 13.59 -15.59
C LEU A 177 -8.23 12.98 -16.17
N THR A 178 -9.20 12.59 -15.34
CA THR A 178 -10.49 12.06 -15.77
C THR A 178 -11.26 13.08 -16.60
N VAL A 179 -11.31 14.34 -16.16
CA VAL A 179 -11.94 15.42 -16.94
C VAL A 179 -11.20 15.61 -18.27
N ALA A 180 -9.86 15.66 -18.24
CA ALA A 180 -9.04 15.79 -19.44
C ALA A 180 -9.24 14.66 -20.47
N LEU A 181 -9.61 13.46 -20.00
CA LEU A 181 -9.75 12.26 -20.85
C LEU A 181 -11.17 12.01 -21.34
N LEU A 182 -12.17 12.35 -20.54
CA LEU A 182 -13.54 11.87 -20.73
C LEU A 182 -14.58 13.00 -20.90
N ASP A 183 -14.27 14.24 -20.53
CA ASP A 183 -15.20 15.36 -20.70
C ASP A 183 -15.00 16.04 -22.06
N PRO A 184 -15.99 16.03 -22.97
CA PRO A 184 -15.90 16.71 -24.26
C PRO A 184 -15.72 18.22 -24.16
N ASN A 185 -16.10 18.82 -23.03
CA ASN A 185 -16.01 20.25 -22.76
C ASN A 185 -14.84 20.60 -21.83
N ALA A 186 -13.84 19.71 -21.71
CA ALA A 186 -12.67 19.95 -20.88
C ALA A 186 -11.97 21.28 -21.29
N PRO A 187 -11.56 22.12 -20.32
CA PRO A 187 -10.82 23.34 -20.62
C PRO A 187 -9.51 23.06 -21.37
N ALA A 188 -9.15 23.93 -22.32
CA ALA A 188 -7.94 23.76 -23.16
C ALA A 188 -6.66 23.56 -22.34
N TRP A 189 -6.46 24.36 -21.29
CA TRP A 189 -5.29 24.22 -20.41
C TRP A 189 -5.17 22.84 -19.76
N LEU A 190 -6.30 22.18 -19.51
CA LEU A 190 -6.35 20.87 -18.88
C LEU A 190 -6.06 19.75 -19.90
N LEU A 191 -6.48 19.94 -21.15
CA LEU A 191 -6.10 19.07 -22.27
C LEU A 191 -4.59 19.15 -22.53
N ASP A 192 -4.02 20.35 -22.55
CA ASP A 192 -2.58 20.57 -22.73
C ASP A 192 -1.76 19.94 -21.59
N ALA A 193 -2.30 19.94 -20.36
CA ALA A 193 -1.65 19.35 -19.19
C ALA A 193 -1.82 17.81 -19.09
N ARG A 194 -2.58 17.16 -19.97
CA ARG A 194 -2.97 15.74 -19.86
C ARG A 194 -1.78 14.79 -19.65
N ASP A 195 -0.73 14.93 -20.46
CA ASP A 195 0.43 14.04 -20.40
C ASP A 195 1.24 14.28 -19.12
N GLY A 196 1.40 15.55 -18.75
CA GLY A 196 2.02 15.96 -17.48
C GLY A 196 1.26 15.41 -16.27
N LEU A 197 -0.07 15.50 -16.26
CA LEU A 197 -0.93 14.96 -15.21
C LEU A 197 -0.90 13.43 -15.17
N THR A 198 -0.83 12.77 -16.33
CA THR A 198 -0.67 11.31 -16.42
C THR A 198 0.65 10.86 -15.77
N LEU A 199 1.74 11.55 -16.08
CA LEU A 199 3.04 11.29 -15.47
C LEU A 199 3.04 11.62 -13.98
N ALA A 200 2.46 12.76 -13.57
CA ALA A 200 2.36 13.18 -12.18
C ALA A 200 1.56 12.17 -11.32
N HIS A 201 0.43 11.69 -11.84
CA HIS A 201 -0.36 10.63 -11.23
C HIS A 201 0.49 9.36 -11.05
N SER A 202 1.19 8.94 -12.12
CA SER A 202 2.03 7.75 -12.12
C SER A 202 3.19 7.85 -11.11
N ILE A 203 3.89 8.99 -11.06
CA ILE A 203 4.98 9.24 -10.10
C ILE A 203 4.44 9.21 -8.67
N THR A 204 3.31 9.87 -8.42
CA THR A 204 2.71 9.95 -7.08
C THR A 204 2.24 8.57 -6.61
N MET A 205 1.65 7.76 -7.49
CA MET A 205 1.19 6.41 -7.16
C MET A 205 2.34 5.41 -7.03
N VAL A 206 3.29 5.40 -7.97
CA VAL A 206 4.38 4.43 -7.99
C VAL A 206 5.48 4.81 -7.00
N GLY A 207 5.95 6.05 -7.01
CA GLY A 207 6.97 6.52 -6.07
C GLY A 207 6.39 6.73 -4.68
N GLY A 208 5.24 7.41 -4.58
CA GLY A 208 4.66 7.82 -3.31
C GLY A 208 3.93 6.68 -2.60
N TRP A 209 2.89 6.11 -3.22
CA TRP A 209 2.12 5.03 -2.58
C TRP A 209 2.91 3.72 -2.53
N LEU A 210 3.35 3.19 -3.67
CA LEU A 210 4.04 1.90 -3.75
C LEU A 210 5.48 1.99 -3.20
N GLY A 211 6.25 2.99 -3.63
CA GLY A 211 7.66 3.13 -3.27
C GLY A 211 7.88 3.36 -1.77
N LEU A 212 7.13 4.27 -1.15
CA LEU A 212 7.27 4.51 0.30
C LEU A 212 6.75 3.33 1.14
N THR A 213 5.67 2.66 0.73
CA THR A 213 5.20 1.46 1.46
C THR A 213 6.21 0.33 1.38
N ILE A 214 6.80 0.07 0.21
CA ILE A 214 7.87 -0.92 0.04
C ILE A 214 9.09 -0.51 0.86
N ALA A 215 9.54 0.75 0.80
CA ALA A 215 10.69 1.23 1.55
C ALA A 215 10.55 1.00 3.07
N GLY A 216 9.41 1.40 3.66
CA GLY A 216 9.14 1.16 5.08
C GLY A 216 9.05 -0.34 5.43
N THR A 217 8.51 -1.14 4.51
CA THR A 217 8.41 -2.60 4.66
C THR A 217 9.78 -3.26 4.60
N LEU A 218 10.65 -2.88 3.66
CA LEU A 218 12.01 -3.42 3.51
C LEU A 218 12.86 -3.19 4.75
N VAL A 219 12.77 -2.04 5.39
CA VAL A 219 13.49 -1.77 6.64
C VAL A 219 12.95 -2.64 7.78
N THR A 220 11.64 -2.90 7.80
CA THR A 220 11.00 -3.73 8.82
C THR A 220 11.28 -5.23 8.61
N LEU A 221 11.23 -5.70 7.37
CA LEU A 221 11.34 -7.12 6.99
C LEU A 221 12.77 -7.58 6.68
N GLY A 222 13.65 -6.67 6.25
CA GLY A 222 15.02 -6.98 5.85
C GLY A 222 15.74 -7.88 6.86
N PRO A 223 15.72 -7.57 8.17
CA PRO A 223 16.31 -8.42 9.19
C PRO A 223 15.69 -9.83 9.28
N THR A 224 14.39 -9.96 9.03
CA THR A 224 13.71 -11.26 9.01
C THR A 224 14.13 -12.10 7.81
N VAL A 225 14.16 -11.50 6.61
CA VAL A 225 14.57 -12.15 5.37
C VAL A 225 16.05 -12.54 5.43
N LEU A 226 16.88 -11.64 5.94
CA LEU A 226 18.32 -11.85 6.08
C LEU A 226 18.68 -12.72 7.29
N ARG A 227 17.70 -13.11 8.13
CA ARG A 227 17.91 -13.79 9.42
C ARG A 227 18.94 -13.08 10.30
N THR A 228 18.94 -11.74 10.28
CA THR A 228 19.82 -10.88 11.08
C THR A 228 19.01 -10.09 12.10
N ARG A 229 19.70 -9.52 13.11
CA ARG A 229 19.04 -8.61 14.05
C ARG A 229 18.88 -7.24 13.42
N MET A 230 17.71 -6.63 13.61
CA MET A 230 17.50 -5.24 13.18
C MET A 230 18.34 -4.31 14.05
N GLU A 231 19.29 -3.62 13.43
CA GLU A 231 20.05 -2.56 14.09
C GLU A 231 19.13 -1.35 14.32
N ALA A 232 19.21 -0.74 15.50
CA ALA A 232 18.38 0.42 15.85
C ALA A 232 18.65 1.60 14.91
N ASP A 233 19.88 1.73 14.43
CA ASP A 233 20.33 2.83 13.58
C ASP A 233 19.73 2.77 12.16
N ALA A 234 19.46 1.58 11.62
CA ALA A 234 18.82 1.43 10.31
C ALA A 234 17.39 2.00 10.27
N SER A 235 16.62 1.81 11.33
CA SER A 235 15.27 2.39 11.44
C SER A 235 15.29 3.91 11.62
N ALA A 236 16.20 4.41 12.47
CA ALA A 236 16.36 5.85 12.68
C ALA A 236 16.81 6.55 11.39
N THR A 237 17.78 5.95 10.69
CA THR A 237 18.30 6.41 9.39
C THR A 237 17.19 6.47 8.35
N ALA A 238 16.42 5.39 8.17
CA ALA A 238 15.29 5.39 7.23
C ALA A 238 14.27 6.50 7.52
N VAL A 239 13.90 6.69 8.79
CA VAL A 239 12.94 7.73 9.19
C VAL A 239 13.48 9.13 8.95
N ARG A 240 14.79 9.37 9.10
CA ARG A 240 15.44 10.64 8.74
C ARG A 240 15.40 10.91 7.23
N GLY A 241 15.47 9.86 6.41
CA GLY A 241 15.35 9.96 4.96
C GLY A 241 13.93 10.17 4.43
N LEU A 242 12.89 9.86 5.21
CA LEU A 242 11.49 9.94 4.75
C LEU A 242 11.08 11.33 4.24
N PRO A 243 11.38 12.47 4.92
CA PRO A 243 11.05 13.79 4.40
C PRO A 243 11.71 14.08 3.05
N TRP A 244 12.96 13.63 2.86
CA TRP A 244 13.67 13.77 1.59
C TRP A 244 12.97 12.99 0.47
N LEU A 245 12.64 11.72 0.73
CA LEU A 245 11.93 10.86 -0.22
C LEU A 245 10.56 11.44 -0.59
N ALA A 246 9.80 11.90 0.41
CA ALA A 246 8.49 12.51 0.22
C ALA A 246 8.59 13.82 -0.57
N ALA A 247 9.57 14.68 -0.28
CA ALA A 247 9.79 15.92 -1.00
C ALA A 247 10.21 15.66 -2.45
N ALA A 248 11.12 14.72 -2.69
CA ALA A 248 11.59 14.38 -4.03
C ALA A 248 10.46 13.83 -4.91
N VAL A 249 9.64 12.90 -4.40
CA VAL A 249 8.52 12.36 -5.18
C VAL A 249 7.40 13.37 -5.41
N THR A 250 7.09 14.20 -4.40
CA THR A 250 6.08 15.28 -4.54
C THR A 250 6.55 16.34 -5.53
N GLY A 251 7.83 16.73 -5.44
CA GLY A 251 8.45 17.64 -6.38
C GLY A 251 8.42 17.09 -7.80
N ALA A 252 8.81 15.83 -8.00
CA ALA A 252 8.79 15.17 -9.30
C ALA A 252 7.36 15.11 -9.89
N GLY A 253 6.35 14.81 -9.07
CA GLY A 253 4.95 14.86 -9.51
C GLY A 253 4.51 16.28 -9.89
N THR A 254 4.93 17.29 -9.11
CA THR A 254 4.59 18.69 -9.37
C THR A 254 5.24 19.20 -10.67
N THR A 255 6.53 18.95 -10.86
CA THR A 255 7.25 19.37 -12.07
C THR A 255 6.76 18.60 -13.31
N ALA A 256 6.35 17.34 -13.17
CA ALA A 256 5.69 16.59 -14.23
C ALA A 256 4.36 17.22 -14.63
N ALA A 257 3.52 17.59 -13.65
CA ALA A 257 2.23 18.25 -13.91
C ALA A 257 2.40 19.61 -14.61
N LEU A 258 3.52 20.30 -14.34
CA LEU A 258 3.87 21.57 -14.98
C LEU A 258 4.61 21.40 -16.32
N GLY A 259 4.86 20.17 -16.78
CA GLY A 259 5.58 19.90 -18.04
C GLY A 259 7.10 20.09 -17.98
N TRP A 260 7.69 20.32 -16.81
CA TRP A 260 9.13 20.57 -16.64
C TRP A 260 9.93 19.26 -16.53
N MET A 261 10.19 18.63 -17.68
CA MET A 261 10.81 17.29 -17.75
C MET A 261 12.23 17.20 -17.17
N PRO A 262 13.16 18.15 -17.40
CA PRO A 262 14.49 18.10 -16.77
C PRO A 262 14.42 18.09 -15.23
N ALA A 263 13.56 18.91 -14.63
CA ALA A 263 13.38 18.93 -13.19
C ALA A 263 12.72 17.64 -12.67
N THR A 264 11.75 17.11 -13.42
CA THR A 264 11.14 15.80 -13.13
C THR A 264 12.20 14.69 -13.08
N GLY A 265 13.06 14.60 -14.09
CA GLY A 265 14.14 13.61 -14.15
C GLY A 265 15.15 13.76 -13.00
N ALA A 266 15.56 14.99 -12.70
CA ALA A 266 16.49 15.27 -11.60
C ALA A 266 15.89 14.87 -10.23
N LEU A 267 14.61 15.14 -9.98
CA LEU A 267 13.94 14.80 -8.73
C LEU A 267 13.69 13.29 -8.59
N LEU A 268 13.40 12.59 -9.70
CA LEU A 268 13.35 11.12 -9.70
C LEU A 268 14.73 10.49 -9.44
N ALA A 269 15.80 11.06 -9.99
CA ALA A 269 17.16 10.64 -9.67
C ALA A 269 17.48 10.88 -8.19
N ALA A 270 17.11 12.04 -7.63
CA ALA A 270 17.27 12.35 -6.20
C ALA A 270 16.44 11.41 -5.31
N TYR A 271 15.25 11.00 -5.75
CA TYR A 271 14.42 10.01 -5.08
C TYR A 271 15.10 8.62 -5.08
N ALA A 272 15.60 8.16 -6.23
CA ALA A 272 16.30 6.89 -6.35
C ALA A 272 17.59 6.85 -5.51
N LEU A 273 18.38 7.93 -5.55
CA LEU A 273 19.57 8.10 -4.70
C LEU A 273 19.19 8.08 -3.21
N GLY A 274 18.11 8.77 -2.85
CA GLY A 274 17.57 8.75 -1.49
C GLY A 274 17.19 7.35 -1.03
N LEU A 275 16.53 6.55 -1.88
CA LEU A 275 16.21 5.16 -1.57
C LEU A 275 17.48 4.33 -1.36
N GLY A 276 18.47 4.49 -2.25
CA GLY A 276 19.76 3.83 -2.12
C GLY A 276 20.47 4.18 -0.82
N VAL A 277 20.56 5.46 -0.48
CA VAL A 277 21.29 5.94 0.70
C VAL A 277 20.58 5.60 2.01
N TRP A 278 19.29 5.92 2.13
CA TRP A 278 18.56 5.83 3.40
C TRP A 278 17.98 4.45 3.68
N ILE A 279 17.76 3.62 2.64
CA ILE A 279 17.13 2.30 2.75
C ILE A 279 18.11 1.20 2.31
N GLY A 280 18.68 1.33 1.12
CA GLY A 280 19.52 0.30 0.50
C GLY A 280 20.85 0.06 1.23
N LEU A 281 21.63 1.13 1.51
CA LEU A 281 22.95 1.03 2.12
C LEU A 281 22.92 0.39 3.51
N PRO A 282 22.03 0.77 4.45
CA PRO A 282 21.94 0.09 5.73
C PRO A 282 21.65 -1.41 5.59
N LEU A 283 20.74 -1.79 4.69
CA LEU A 283 20.44 -3.20 4.43
C LEU A 283 21.63 -3.93 3.81
N ALA A 284 22.33 -3.31 2.86
CA ALA A 284 23.53 -3.87 2.23
C ALA A 284 24.66 -4.09 3.24
N ARG A 285 24.90 -3.15 4.15
CA ARG A 285 25.90 -3.29 5.22
C ARG A 285 25.60 -4.50 6.11
N VAL A 286 24.34 -4.69 6.50
CA VAL A 286 23.91 -5.86 7.28
C VAL A 286 24.10 -7.16 6.49
N MET A 287 23.82 -7.17 5.19
CA MET A 287 24.05 -8.35 4.33
C MET A 287 25.54 -8.70 4.24
N ILE A 288 26.40 -7.70 4.00
CA ILE A 288 27.84 -7.89 3.87
C ILE A 288 28.45 -8.38 5.19
N ALA A 289 28.04 -7.78 6.32
CA ALA A 289 28.54 -8.15 7.65
C ALA A 289 28.18 -9.59 8.07
N LYS A 290 27.07 -10.16 7.54
CA LYS A 290 26.68 -11.54 7.83
C LYS A 290 27.66 -12.58 7.23
N GLY A 291 28.24 -12.30 6.06
CA GLY A 291 29.14 -13.21 5.34
C GLY A 291 28.48 -14.52 4.84
N PRO A 292 29.12 -15.28 3.93
CA PRO A 292 28.57 -16.54 3.36
C PRO A 292 28.59 -17.77 4.30
N ARG A 293 28.80 -17.61 5.61
CA ARG A 293 29.08 -18.73 6.51
C ARG A 293 27.95 -18.95 7.49
N GLU A 294 26.99 -19.81 7.12
CA GLU A 294 26.11 -20.53 8.06
C GLU A 294 25.24 -21.58 7.32
N HIS A 295 25.86 -22.47 6.55
CA HIS A 295 25.26 -23.73 6.09
C HIS A 295 26.09 -24.96 6.54
N ALA A 296 26.86 -24.84 7.62
CA ALA A 296 27.59 -25.97 8.21
C ALA A 296 27.71 -25.81 9.73
N ALA A 297 26.74 -26.39 10.45
CA ALA A 297 26.86 -27.05 11.75
C ALA A 297 25.49 -27.61 12.14
#